data_AF-A0A8H7XIM7-F1
#
_entry.id   AF-A0A8H7XIM7-F1
#
_cell.length_a   1.000
_cell.length_b   1.000
_cell.length_c   1.000
_cell.angle_alpha   90.00
_cell.angle_beta   90.00
_cell.angle_gamma   90.00
#
_symmetry.space_group_name_H-M   'P 1'
#
loop_
_entity.id
_entity.type
_entity.pdbx_description
1 polymer ?
#
loop_
_entity_poly.entity_id
_entity_poly.type
_entity_poly.pdbx_seq_one_letter_code
_entity_poly.pdbx_strand_id
1 'polypeptide(L)'
;MPTSHPIQQLDEVIKQADKADPPGKAKNLLKPIQDNIKVREKHHKDCLKEKDAQVLALKLELSKAKLTAKERDENLRATKEELKGAKRDNRRLEVEVQNNGDKLLGLEIENTALMKVNEARIVELVDTAKEFEATRADLRSTVASLSNKIDEQKSELFDLKAKDIAQRGEIHFLKKDIEQLQDKVELNQAASDWLAQHGPSLKDDFFSLRNEVANLKAKGAEMARLMINGAKEWEKAVGGMDYVGMNPEHPDAKGYSPSTGESMRGLLSKRRRGSLVENHILDMQLQPEETGPGKRRRTARSPSLKGR
;
A
#
# COMPACT_ATOMS: atom_id res chain seq x y z
N MET A 1 102.92 -21.53 87.06
CA MET A 1 104.06 -20.73 87.54
C MET A 1 103.53 -19.75 88.57
N PRO A 2 103.94 -19.81 89.85
CA PRO A 2 103.53 -18.81 90.83
C PRO A 2 104.24 -17.50 90.45
N THR A 3 103.54 -16.64 89.74
CA THR A 3 103.95 -15.28 89.46
C THR A 3 103.84 -14.51 90.77
N SER A 4 104.89 -14.53 91.59
CA SER A 4 104.93 -13.65 92.76
C SER A 4 104.80 -12.21 92.26
N HIS A 5 103.84 -11.47 92.81
CA HIS A 5 103.51 -10.12 92.37
C HIS A 5 104.76 -9.23 92.50
N PRO A 6 105.07 -8.33 91.54
CA PRO A 6 106.24 -7.45 91.61
C PRO A 6 106.32 -6.65 92.93
N ILE A 7 105.17 -6.22 93.47
CA ILE A 7 105.08 -5.64 94.83
C ILE A 7 105.52 -6.62 95.92
N GLN A 8 105.07 -7.87 95.86
CA GLN A 8 105.41 -8.89 96.87
C GLN A 8 106.91 -9.18 96.86
N GLN A 9 107.54 -9.20 95.68
CA GLN A 9 108.99 -9.33 95.53
C GLN A 9 109.76 -8.11 96.06
N LEU A 10 109.28 -6.88 95.81
CA LEU A 10 109.93 -5.66 96.29
C LEU A 10 109.80 -5.50 97.82
N ASP A 11 108.65 -5.85 98.39
CA ASP A 11 108.43 -5.83 99.84
C ASP A 11 109.38 -6.80 100.58
N GLU A 12 109.74 -7.91 99.95
CA GLU A 12 110.69 -8.88 100.47
C GLU A 12 112.14 -8.38 100.41
N VAL A 13 112.51 -7.67 99.34
CA VAL A 13 113.82 -6.99 99.21
C VAL A 13 113.97 -5.83 100.21
N ILE A 14 112.92 -5.02 100.43
CA ILE A 14 112.92 -3.95 101.45
C ILE A 14 113.12 -4.54 102.85
N LYS A 15 112.42 -5.64 103.17
CA LYS A 15 112.57 -6.38 104.44
C LYS A 15 113.98 -6.96 104.64
N GLN A 16 114.66 -7.35 103.57
CA GLN A 16 116.04 -7.86 103.64
C GLN A 16 117.06 -6.71 103.77
N ALA A 17 116.85 -5.59 103.08
CA ALA A 17 117.72 -4.41 103.13
C ALA A 17 117.66 -3.67 104.48
N ASP A 18 116.49 -3.60 105.13
CA ASP A 18 116.33 -3.02 106.47
C ASP A 18 117.06 -3.84 107.58
N LYS A 19 117.56 -5.06 107.28
CA LYS A 19 118.40 -5.86 108.19
C LYS A 19 119.90 -5.59 108.08
N ALA A 20 120.36 -4.90 107.01
CA ALA A 20 121.77 -4.84 106.64
C ALA A 20 122.43 -3.44 106.78
N ASP A 21 121.66 -2.36 106.98
CA ASP A 21 122.14 -0.96 107.05
C ASP A 21 121.21 -0.15 108.01
N PRO A 22 121.56 1.05 108.53
CA PRO A 22 120.84 1.66 109.65
C PRO A 22 119.33 1.83 109.36
N PRO A 23 118.47 1.50 110.34
CA PRO A 23 117.05 1.27 110.13
C PRO A 23 116.35 2.47 109.49
N GLY A 24 115.64 2.24 108.39
CA GLY A 24 114.80 3.25 107.71
C GLY A 24 115.44 3.92 106.49
N LYS A 25 116.76 3.81 106.27
CA LYS A 25 117.43 4.42 105.10
C LYS A 25 117.06 3.72 103.80
N ALA A 26 117.05 2.38 103.77
CA ALA A 26 116.62 1.58 102.60
C ALA A 26 115.14 1.79 102.28
N LYS A 27 114.28 1.82 103.30
CA LYS A 27 112.86 2.14 103.18
C LYS A 27 112.60 3.52 102.57
N ASN A 28 113.35 4.54 102.95
CA ASN A 28 113.21 5.89 102.39
C ASN A 28 113.69 5.99 100.93
N LEU A 29 114.78 5.27 100.57
CA LEU A 29 115.30 5.24 99.20
C LEU A 29 114.46 4.39 98.23
N LEU A 30 113.85 3.30 98.72
CA LEU A 30 113.05 2.37 97.91
C LEU A 30 111.56 2.74 97.84
N LYS A 31 111.07 3.62 98.73
CA LYS A 31 109.67 4.08 98.73
C LYS A 31 109.20 4.68 97.39
N PRO A 32 109.96 5.55 96.70
CA PRO A 32 109.58 6.03 95.36
C PRO A 32 109.42 4.90 94.33
N ILE A 33 110.26 3.85 94.44
CA ILE A 33 110.18 2.67 93.56
C ILE A 33 108.91 1.87 93.89
N GLN A 34 108.62 1.65 95.17
CA GLN A 34 107.40 0.95 95.62
C GLN A 34 106.13 1.68 95.19
N ASP A 35 106.08 3.00 95.35
CA ASP A 35 104.96 3.83 94.93
C ASP A 35 104.78 3.80 93.41
N ASN A 36 105.87 3.82 92.64
CA ASN A 36 105.81 3.69 91.17
C ASN A 36 105.29 2.30 90.73
N ILE A 37 105.71 1.21 91.39
CA ILE A 37 105.16 -0.13 91.11
C ILE A 37 103.65 -0.15 91.44
N LYS A 38 103.20 0.39 92.57
CA LYS A 38 101.76 0.48 92.92
C LYS A 38 100.96 1.23 91.86
N VAL A 39 101.47 2.35 91.37
CA VAL A 39 100.83 3.13 90.29
C VAL A 39 100.73 2.30 89.01
N ARG A 40 101.81 1.62 88.60
CA ARG A 40 101.81 0.74 87.42
C ARG A 40 100.84 -0.43 87.56
N GLU A 41 100.81 -1.11 88.71
CA GLU A 41 99.88 -2.21 88.96
C GLU A 41 98.42 -1.74 88.95
N LYS A 42 98.13 -0.58 89.57
CA LYS A 42 96.80 0.04 89.49
C LYS A 42 96.43 0.36 88.04
N HIS A 43 97.34 0.99 87.29
CA HIS A 43 97.14 1.29 85.87
C HIS A 43 96.90 0.03 85.04
N HIS A 44 97.67 -1.05 85.25
CA HIS A 44 97.44 -2.34 84.58
C HIS A 44 96.09 -2.94 84.96
N LYS A 45 95.68 -2.87 86.22
CA LYS A 45 94.37 -3.35 86.68
C LYS A 45 93.22 -2.56 86.04
N ASP A 46 93.36 -1.24 85.94
CA ASP A 46 92.36 -0.38 85.32
C ASP A 46 92.33 -0.58 83.80
N CYS A 47 93.48 -0.75 83.15
CA CYS A 47 93.59 -1.13 81.73
C CYS A 47 92.95 -2.50 81.46
N LEU A 48 93.16 -3.50 82.33
CA LEU A 48 92.49 -4.79 82.24
C LEU A 48 90.96 -4.66 82.36
N LYS A 49 90.47 -3.89 83.34
CA LYS A 49 89.02 -3.62 83.47
C LYS A 49 88.44 -2.91 82.24
N GLU A 50 89.18 -1.95 81.68
CA GLU A 50 88.76 -1.25 80.46
C GLU A 50 88.68 -2.23 79.28
N LYS A 51 89.68 -3.11 79.12
CA LYS A 51 89.67 -4.16 78.10
C LYS A 51 88.51 -5.14 78.32
N ASP A 52 88.24 -5.54 79.56
CA ASP A 52 87.08 -6.39 79.89
C ASP A 52 85.76 -5.70 79.55
N ALA A 53 85.63 -4.41 79.84
CA ALA A 53 84.46 -3.61 79.48
C ALA A 53 84.28 -3.50 77.96
N GLN A 54 85.36 -3.28 77.21
CA GLN A 54 85.36 -3.28 75.74
C GLN A 54 84.92 -4.66 75.20
N VAL A 55 85.44 -5.76 75.75
CA VAL A 55 85.05 -7.12 75.36
C VAL A 55 83.56 -7.38 75.64
N LEU A 56 83.04 -6.92 76.78
CA LEU A 56 81.61 -7.04 77.10
C LEU A 56 80.72 -6.22 76.17
N ALA A 57 81.13 -4.98 75.85
CA ALA A 57 80.41 -4.13 74.90
C ALA A 57 80.35 -4.78 73.50
N LEU A 58 81.48 -5.28 72.99
CA LEU A 58 81.55 -5.99 71.72
C LEU A 58 80.72 -7.27 71.70
N LYS A 59 80.70 -8.04 72.80
CA LYS A 59 79.83 -9.23 72.94
C LYS A 59 78.34 -8.86 72.86
N LEU A 60 77.96 -7.75 73.50
CA LEU A 60 76.59 -7.25 73.49
C LEU A 60 76.18 -6.76 72.09
N GLU A 61 77.04 -5.99 71.42
CA GLU A 61 76.83 -5.58 70.03
C GLU A 61 76.74 -6.77 69.08
N LEU A 62 77.62 -7.76 69.22
CA LEU A 62 77.57 -8.99 68.44
C LEU A 62 76.25 -9.75 68.66
N SER A 63 75.75 -9.80 69.90
CA SER A 63 74.46 -10.43 70.20
C SER A 63 73.28 -9.69 69.56
N LYS A 64 73.28 -8.34 69.59
CA LYS A 64 72.28 -7.50 68.91
C LYS A 64 72.32 -7.73 67.40
N ALA A 65 73.50 -7.69 66.80
CA ALA A 65 73.68 -7.95 65.37
C ALA A 65 73.13 -9.34 64.98
N LYS A 66 73.43 -10.38 65.76
CA LYS A 66 72.90 -11.74 65.54
C LYS A 66 71.37 -11.81 65.61
N LEU A 67 70.74 -11.10 66.56
CA LEU A 67 69.27 -11.03 66.64
C LEU A 67 68.67 -10.31 65.42
N THR A 68 69.22 -9.14 65.05
CA THR A 68 68.73 -8.41 63.87
C THR A 68 68.95 -9.15 62.55
N ALA A 69 70.00 -9.97 62.46
CA ALA A 69 70.22 -10.83 61.30
C ALA A 69 69.16 -11.92 61.21
N LYS A 70 68.85 -12.59 62.34
CA LYS A 70 67.76 -13.60 62.40
C LYS A 70 66.41 -13.03 62.02
N GLU A 71 66.07 -11.84 62.52
CA GLU A 71 64.81 -11.15 62.19
C GLU A 71 64.73 -10.84 60.68
N ARG A 72 65.82 -10.37 60.07
CA ARG A 72 65.89 -10.14 58.62
C ARG A 72 65.75 -11.45 57.83
N ASP A 73 66.38 -12.53 58.26
CA ASP A 73 66.27 -13.83 57.60
C ASP A 73 64.83 -14.38 57.63
N GLU A 74 64.12 -14.16 58.74
CA GLU A 74 62.72 -14.55 58.89
C GLU A 74 61.80 -13.71 58.00
N ASN A 75 62.02 -12.39 57.94
CA ASN A 75 61.30 -11.50 57.02
C ASN A 75 61.58 -11.86 55.54
N LEU A 76 62.83 -12.20 55.19
CA LEU A 76 63.18 -12.66 53.85
C LEU A 76 62.49 -14.00 53.51
N ARG A 77 62.31 -14.88 54.51
CA ARG A 77 61.59 -16.14 54.31
C ARG A 77 60.09 -15.89 54.09
N ALA A 78 59.48 -15.02 54.89
CA ALA A 78 58.06 -14.65 54.76
C ALA A 78 57.75 -14.04 53.38
N THR A 79 58.52 -13.02 53.00
CA THR A 79 58.36 -12.35 51.67
C THR A 79 58.58 -13.31 50.50
N LYS A 80 59.48 -14.29 50.64
CA LYS A 80 59.66 -15.34 49.63
C LYS A 80 58.45 -16.25 49.48
N GLU A 81 57.76 -16.60 50.57
CA GLU A 81 56.55 -17.42 50.51
C GLU A 81 55.36 -16.64 49.94
N GLU A 82 55.22 -15.35 50.28
CA GLU A 82 54.23 -14.45 49.65
C GLU A 82 54.45 -14.35 48.14
N LEU A 83 55.71 -14.15 47.70
CA LEU A 83 56.06 -14.09 46.28
C LEU A 83 55.73 -15.40 45.55
N LYS A 84 55.93 -16.55 46.20
CA LYS A 84 55.51 -17.85 45.65
C LYS A 84 53.99 -17.98 45.55
N GLY A 85 53.25 -17.39 46.49
CA GLY A 85 51.78 -17.29 46.44
C GLY A 85 51.33 -16.46 45.25
N ALA A 86 51.82 -15.22 45.15
CA ALA A 86 51.52 -14.32 44.03
C ALA A 86 51.86 -14.93 42.67
N LYS A 87 52.98 -15.67 42.56
CA LYS A 87 53.35 -16.39 41.33
C LYS A 87 52.33 -17.47 40.95
N ARG A 88 51.74 -18.17 41.92
CA ARG A 88 50.68 -19.17 41.66
C ARG A 88 49.40 -18.49 41.19
N ASP A 89 49.02 -17.38 41.82
CA ASP A 89 47.83 -16.62 41.43
C ASP A 89 47.95 -16.02 40.03
N ASN A 90 49.12 -15.47 39.68
CA ASN A 90 49.38 -14.99 38.32
C ASN A 90 49.20 -16.09 37.27
N ARG A 91 49.73 -17.30 37.51
CA ARG A 91 49.53 -18.43 36.59
C ARG A 91 48.06 -18.82 36.47
N ARG A 92 47.31 -18.76 37.56
CA ARG A 92 45.86 -19.04 37.55
C ARG A 92 45.12 -18.01 36.71
N LEU A 93 45.44 -16.73 36.88
CA LEU A 93 44.86 -15.63 36.11
C LEU A 93 45.23 -15.72 34.62
N GLU A 94 46.47 -16.08 34.28
CA GLU A 94 46.89 -16.30 32.89
C GLU A 94 46.04 -17.38 32.21
N VAL A 95 45.79 -18.50 32.88
CA VAL A 95 44.92 -19.57 32.37
C VAL A 95 43.47 -19.11 32.23
N GLU A 96 42.97 -18.33 33.19
CA GLU A 96 41.61 -17.79 33.13
C GLU A 96 41.42 -16.79 31.98
N VAL A 97 42.40 -15.90 31.77
CA VAL A 97 42.43 -14.97 30.64
C VAL A 97 42.45 -15.73 29.32
N GLN A 98 43.26 -16.78 29.19
CA GLN A 98 43.29 -17.61 27.99
C GLN A 98 41.94 -18.27 27.72
N ASN A 99 41.35 -18.92 28.74
CA ASN A 99 40.04 -19.57 28.62
C ASN A 99 38.92 -18.58 28.24
N ASN A 100 38.97 -17.37 28.78
CA ASN A 100 38.00 -16.32 28.43
C ASN A 100 38.24 -15.78 27.01
N GLY A 101 39.50 -15.68 26.57
CA GLY A 101 39.85 -15.38 25.19
C GLY A 101 39.29 -16.40 24.20
N ASP A 102 39.45 -17.70 24.49
CA ASP A 102 38.94 -18.78 23.65
C ASP A 102 37.39 -18.76 23.57
N LYS A 103 36.71 -18.48 24.70
CA LYS A 103 35.24 -18.30 24.72
C LYS A 103 34.79 -17.10 23.89
N LEU A 104 35.50 -15.98 23.99
CA LEU A 104 35.20 -14.79 23.20
C LEU A 104 35.34 -15.06 21.69
N LEU A 105 36.42 -15.74 21.28
CA LEU A 105 36.60 -16.16 19.90
C LEU A 105 35.47 -17.09 19.42
N GLY A 106 35.02 -18.03 20.27
CA GLY A 106 33.87 -18.88 19.97
C GLY A 106 32.59 -18.09 19.73
N LEU A 107 32.30 -17.13 20.60
CA LEU A 107 31.12 -16.25 20.46
C LEU A 107 31.21 -15.34 19.23
N GLU A 108 32.40 -14.85 18.88
CA GLU A 108 32.61 -14.07 17.65
C GLU A 108 32.31 -14.90 16.41
N ILE A 109 32.79 -16.15 16.36
CA ILE A 109 32.50 -17.08 15.26
C ILE A 109 30.98 -17.34 15.17
N GLU A 110 30.32 -17.65 16.28
CA GLU A 110 28.86 -17.86 16.31
C GLU A 110 28.09 -16.62 15.83
N ASN A 111 28.46 -15.43 16.30
CA ASN A 111 27.83 -14.18 15.90
C ASN A 111 27.99 -13.91 14.40
N THR A 112 29.19 -14.15 13.83
CA THR A 112 29.39 -14.02 12.38
C THR A 112 28.57 -15.04 11.58
N ALA A 113 28.38 -16.26 12.10
CA ALA A 113 27.52 -17.26 11.46
C ALA A 113 26.05 -16.83 11.48
N LEU A 114 25.55 -16.33 12.62
CA LEU A 114 24.19 -15.80 12.74
C LEU A 114 23.96 -14.60 11.82
N MET A 115 24.92 -13.70 11.69
CA MET A 115 24.85 -12.57 10.76
C MET A 115 24.70 -13.05 9.30
N LYS A 116 25.47 -14.05 8.87
CA LYS A 116 25.34 -14.64 7.53
C LYS A 116 23.96 -15.28 7.29
N VAL A 117 23.43 -16.00 8.29
CA VAL A 117 22.09 -16.60 8.22
C VAL A 117 21.02 -15.51 8.10
N ASN A 118 21.14 -14.43 8.88
CA ASN A 118 20.21 -13.31 8.82
C ASN A 118 20.28 -12.59 7.48
N GLU A 119 21.47 -12.40 6.91
CA GLU A 119 21.65 -11.79 5.59
C GLU A 119 20.97 -12.63 4.49
N ALA A 120 21.16 -13.95 4.49
CA ALA A 120 20.49 -14.85 3.56
C ALA A 120 18.95 -14.78 3.70
N ARG A 121 18.44 -14.75 4.93
CA ARG A 121 16.99 -14.64 5.19
C ARG A 121 16.42 -13.28 4.75
N ILE A 122 17.19 -12.20 4.86
CA ILE A 122 16.78 -10.88 4.36
C ILE A 122 16.63 -10.93 2.84
N VAL A 123 17.57 -11.55 2.12
CA VAL A 123 17.48 -11.71 0.66
C VAL A 123 16.22 -12.49 0.26
N GLU A 124 15.95 -13.61 0.92
CA GLU A 124 14.73 -14.41 0.67
C GLU A 124 13.44 -13.61 0.93
N LEU A 125 13.39 -12.85 2.03
CA LEU A 125 12.24 -11.98 2.34
C LEU A 125 12.06 -10.86 1.32
N VAL A 126 13.15 -10.32 0.77
CA VAL A 126 13.08 -9.30 -0.28
C VAL A 126 12.53 -9.89 -1.58
N ASP A 127 12.96 -11.09 -1.96
CA ASP A 127 12.49 -11.72 -3.20
C ASP A 127 11.02 -12.16 -3.09
N THR A 128 10.61 -12.75 -1.98
CA THR A 128 9.19 -13.04 -1.71
C THR A 128 8.31 -11.78 -1.68
N ALA A 129 8.83 -10.66 -1.18
CA ALA A 129 8.12 -9.38 -1.25
C ALA A 129 7.92 -8.91 -2.69
N LYS A 130 8.92 -9.05 -3.57
CA LYS A 130 8.79 -8.72 -5.00
C LYS A 130 7.75 -9.61 -5.69
N GLU A 131 7.72 -10.90 -5.37
CA GLU A 131 6.69 -11.83 -5.89
C GLU A 131 5.28 -11.40 -5.46
N PHE A 132 5.11 -10.98 -4.20
CA PHE A 132 3.83 -10.44 -3.74
C PHE A 132 3.45 -9.12 -4.44
N GLU A 133 4.41 -8.25 -4.75
CA GLU A 133 4.14 -7.04 -5.53
C GLU A 133 3.72 -7.36 -6.97
N ALA A 134 4.38 -8.32 -7.62
CA ALA A 134 4.02 -8.77 -8.97
C ALA A 134 2.61 -9.38 -9.00
N THR A 135 2.33 -10.34 -8.11
CA THR A 135 1.00 -10.96 -8.01
C THR A 135 -0.10 -9.95 -7.70
N ARG A 136 0.18 -8.94 -6.86
CA ARG A 136 -0.75 -7.84 -6.60
C ARG A 136 -1.02 -7.00 -7.85
N ALA A 137 -0.01 -6.75 -8.68
CA ALA A 137 -0.19 -6.03 -9.95
C ALA A 137 -1.06 -6.83 -10.92
N ASP A 138 -0.82 -8.13 -11.05
CA ASP A 138 -1.60 -9.04 -11.90
C ASP A 138 -3.06 -9.12 -11.46
N LEU A 139 -3.31 -9.23 -10.15
CA LEU A 139 -4.67 -9.22 -9.62
C LEU A 139 -5.40 -7.90 -9.91
N ARG A 140 -4.71 -6.76 -9.79
CA ARG A 140 -5.29 -5.45 -10.14
C ARG A 140 -5.65 -5.35 -11.62
N SER A 141 -4.78 -5.84 -12.50
CA SER A 141 -5.04 -5.92 -13.94
C SER A 141 -6.26 -6.80 -14.25
N THR A 142 -6.34 -7.96 -13.59
CA THR A 142 -7.47 -8.89 -13.73
C THR A 142 -8.78 -8.25 -13.27
N VAL A 143 -8.79 -7.57 -12.13
CA VAL A 143 -9.97 -6.85 -11.62
C VAL A 143 -10.40 -5.75 -12.59
N ALA A 144 -9.46 -4.97 -13.14
CA ALA A 144 -9.77 -3.94 -14.13
C ALA A 144 -10.39 -4.54 -15.41
N SER A 145 -9.83 -5.65 -15.91
CA SER A 145 -10.39 -6.36 -17.07
C SER A 145 -11.80 -6.89 -16.81
N LEU A 146 -12.04 -7.47 -15.63
CA LEU A 146 -13.37 -7.94 -15.25
C LEU A 146 -14.37 -6.79 -15.11
N SER A 147 -13.95 -5.64 -14.57
CA SER A 147 -14.80 -4.45 -14.49
C SER A 147 -15.25 -3.99 -15.88
N ASN A 148 -14.32 -3.91 -16.84
CA ASN A 148 -14.65 -3.52 -18.21
C ASN A 148 -15.63 -4.50 -18.86
N LYS A 149 -15.41 -5.82 -18.69
CA LYS A 149 -16.34 -6.84 -19.19
C LYS A 149 -17.74 -6.71 -18.59
N ILE A 150 -17.84 -6.36 -17.31
CA ILE A 150 -19.14 -6.13 -16.66
C ILE A 150 -19.85 -4.93 -17.29
N ASP A 151 -19.13 -3.85 -17.59
CA ASP A 151 -19.73 -2.65 -18.19
C ASP A 151 -20.13 -2.86 -19.66
N GLU A 152 -19.35 -3.66 -20.41
CA GLU A 152 -19.72 -4.16 -21.74
C GLU A 152 -21.03 -4.97 -21.66
N GLN A 153 -21.10 -5.96 -20.76
CA GLN A 153 -22.29 -6.78 -20.58
C GLN A 153 -23.52 -5.98 -20.14
N LYS A 154 -23.37 -4.95 -19.30
CA LYS A 154 -24.47 -4.04 -18.94
C LYS A 154 -24.99 -3.29 -20.15
N SER A 155 -24.09 -2.84 -21.03
CA SER A 155 -24.45 -2.12 -22.25
C SER A 155 -25.19 -3.04 -23.23
N GLU A 156 -24.69 -4.26 -23.45
CA GLU A 156 -25.38 -5.27 -24.25
C GLU A 156 -26.77 -5.61 -23.69
N LEU A 157 -26.90 -5.76 -22.37
CA LEU A 157 -28.19 -5.99 -21.72
C LEU A 157 -29.17 -4.83 -21.92
N PHE A 158 -28.68 -3.59 -21.89
CA PHE A 158 -29.49 -2.41 -22.16
C PHE A 158 -30.01 -2.42 -23.60
N ASP A 159 -29.14 -2.70 -24.57
CA ASP A 159 -29.52 -2.79 -25.99
C ASP A 159 -30.54 -3.90 -26.24
N LEU A 160 -30.39 -5.06 -25.60
CA LEU A 160 -31.36 -6.15 -25.66
C LEU A 160 -32.72 -5.73 -25.10
N LYS A 161 -32.75 -5.01 -23.97
CA LYS A 161 -34.00 -4.47 -23.40
C LYS A 161 -34.66 -3.46 -24.34
N ALA A 162 -33.88 -2.59 -24.98
CA ALA A 162 -34.41 -1.63 -25.94
C ALA A 162 -35.02 -2.32 -27.17
N LYS A 163 -34.34 -3.35 -27.70
CA LYS A 163 -34.86 -4.17 -28.81
C LYS A 163 -36.14 -4.90 -28.43
N ASP A 164 -36.21 -5.48 -27.24
CA ASP A 164 -37.41 -6.14 -26.74
C ASP A 164 -38.61 -5.18 -26.63
N ILE A 165 -38.39 -3.95 -26.12
CA ILE A 165 -39.44 -2.91 -26.08
C ILE A 165 -39.92 -2.56 -27.49
N ALA A 166 -38.99 -2.36 -28.44
CA ALA A 166 -39.33 -2.05 -29.83
C ALA A 166 -40.17 -3.18 -30.47
N GLN A 167 -39.77 -4.44 -30.28
CA GLN A 167 -40.50 -5.61 -30.76
C GLN A 167 -41.90 -5.71 -30.15
N ARG A 168 -42.06 -5.46 -28.84
CA ARG A 168 -43.39 -5.42 -28.19
C ARG A 168 -44.27 -4.32 -28.80
N GLY A 169 -43.69 -3.17 -29.12
CA GLY A 169 -44.39 -2.07 -29.81
C GLY A 169 -44.86 -2.47 -31.20
N GLU A 170 -43.99 -3.09 -32.00
CA GLU A 170 -44.33 -3.59 -33.33
C GLU A 170 -45.44 -4.64 -33.28
N ILE A 171 -45.37 -5.60 -32.35
CA ILE A 171 -46.42 -6.60 -32.12
C ILE A 171 -47.75 -5.93 -31.78
N HIS A 172 -47.74 -4.87 -30.96
CA HIS A 172 -48.96 -4.13 -30.62
C HIS A 172 -49.60 -3.46 -31.86
N PHE A 173 -48.81 -2.82 -32.71
CA PHE A 173 -49.32 -2.23 -33.95
C PHE A 173 -49.85 -3.29 -34.92
N LEU A 174 -49.13 -4.40 -35.10
CA LEU A 174 -49.60 -5.51 -35.94
C LEU A 174 -50.93 -6.08 -35.45
N LYS A 175 -51.12 -6.23 -34.13
CA LYS A 175 -52.41 -6.66 -33.58
C LYS A 175 -53.55 -5.71 -33.95
N LYS A 176 -53.32 -4.39 -33.82
CA LYS A 176 -54.31 -3.38 -34.18
C LYS A 176 -54.62 -3.38 -35.67
N ASP A 177 -53.62 -3.58 -36.52
CA ASP A 177 -53.82 -3.69 -37.97
C ASP A 177 -54.63 -4.94 -38.34
N ILE A 178 -54.40 -6.06 -37.65
CA ILE A 178 -55.20 -7.28 -37.80
C ILE A 178 -56.66 -7.03 -37.41
N GLU A 179 -56.92 -6.39 -36.27
CA GLU A 179 -58.28 -6.03 -35.84
C GLU A 179 -59.00 -5.17 -36.89
N GLN A 180 -58.32 -4.13 -37.41
CA GLN A 180 -58.89 -3.29 -38.48
C GLN A 180 -59.15 -4.04 -39.79
N LEU A 181 -58.29 -5.01 -40.12
CA LEU A 181 -58.51 -5.85 -41.30
C LEU A 181 -59.68 -6.82 -41.08
N GLN A 182 -59.86 -7.35 -39.87
CA GLN A 182 -61.01 -8.17 -39.51
C GLN A 182 -62.31 -7.37 -39.65
N ASP A 183 -62.38 -6.16 -39.11
CA ASP A 183 -63.53 -5.25 -39.25
C ASP A 183 -63.87 -5.00 -40.74
N LYS A 184 -62.85 -4.77 -41.57
CA LYS A 184 -63.03 -4.58 -43.02
C LYS A 184 -63.53 -5.84 -43.72
N VAL A 185 -63.04 -7.01 -43.33
CA VAL A 185 -63.50 -8.30 -43.88
C VAL A 185 -64.95 -8.54 -43.50
N GLU A 186 -65.33 -8.31 -42.24
CA GLU A 186 -66.73 -8.42 -41.79
C GLU A 186 -67.66 -7.46 -42.53
N LEU A 187 -67.24 -6.20 -42.71
CA LEU A 187 -68.01 -5.22 -43.48
C LEU A 187 -68.19 -5.65 -44.95
N ASN A 188 -67.13 -6.15 -45.59
CA ASN A 188 -67.19 -6.65 -46.97
C ASN A 188 -68.05 -7.91 -47.10
N GLN A 189 -68.02 -8.79 -46.08
CA GLN A 189 -68.87 -9.97 -46.02
C GLN A 189 -70.34 -9.55 -45.90
N ALA A 190 -70.67 -8.63 -44.98
CA ALA A 190 -72.02 -8.10 -44.84
C ALA A 190 -72.53 -7.41 -46.12
N ALA A 191 -71.67 -6.65 -46.82
CA ALA A 191 -72.01 -6.04 -48.10
C ALA A 191 -72.27 -7.09 -49.19
N SER A 192 -71.49 -8.17 -49.21
CA SER A 192 -71.64 -9.29 -50.14
C SER A 192 -72.92 -10.10 -49.85
N ASP A 193 -73.24 -10.35 -48.58
CA ASP A 193 -74.47 -11.00 -48.15
C ASP A 193 -75.70 -10.16 -48.50
N TRP A 194 -75.64 -8.83 -48.30
CA TRP A 194 -76.68 -7.90 -48.74
C TRP A 194 -76.88 -7.94 -50.25
N LEU A 195 -75.80 -7.92 -51.04
CA LEU A 195 -75.86 -8.04 -52.50
C LEU A 195 -76.41 -9.39 -52.94
N ALA A 196 -76.10 -10.48 -52.24
CA ALA A 196 -76.67 -11.79 -52.52
C ALA A 196 -78.18 -11.83 -52.25
N GLN A 197 -78.63 -11.18 -51.17
CA GLN A 197 -80.03 -11.11 -50.78
C GLN A 197 -80.87 -10.18 -51.69
N HIS A 198 -80.34 -9.00 -52.02
CA HIS A 198 -81.08 -7.96 -52.74
C HIS A 198 -80.74 -7.85 -54.24
N GLY A 199 -79.61 -8.44 -54.66
CA GLY A 199 -79.14 -8.41 -56.05
C GLY A 199 -80.14 -8.98 -57.07
N PRO A 200 -80.82 -10.12 -56.82
CA PRO A 200 -81.85 -10.63 -57.71
C PRO A 200 -83.00 -9.64 -57.89
N SER A 201 -83.52 -9.06 -56.80
CA SER A 201 -84.58 -8.04 -56.86
C SER A 201 -84.13 -6.81 -57.64
N LEU A 202 -82.91 -6.31 -57.38
CA LEU A 202 -82.37 -5.15 -58.10
C LEU A 202 -82.20 -5.43 -59.59
N LYS A 203 -81.82 -6.66 -59.94
CA LYS A 203 -81.71 -7.14 -61.33
C LYS A 203 -83.09 -7.23 -61.99
N ASP A 204 -84.10 -7.71 -61.28
CA ASP A 204 -85.48 -7.77 -61.77
C ASP A 204 -86.07 -6.37 -61.96
N ASP A 205 -85.85 -5.46 -61.01
CA ASP A 205 -86.22 -4.05 -61.10
C ASP A 205 -85.56 -3.39 -62.32
N PHE A 206 -84.27 -3.67 -62.55
CA PHE A 206 -83.55 -3.18 -63.73
C PHE A 206 -84.15 -3.73 -65.04
N PHE A 207 -84.51 -5.01 -65.12
CA PHE A 207 -85.18 -5.57 -66.29
C PHE A 207 -86.58 -5.00 -66.49
N SER A 208 -87.33 -4.81 -65.40
CA SER A 208 -88.65 -4.19 -65.41
C SER A 208 -88.57 -2.77 -65.98
N LEU A 209 -87.69 -1.93 -65.43
CA LEU A 209 -87.41 -0.57 -65.94
C LEU A 209 -86.96 -0.59 -67.40
N ARG A 210 -86.08 -1.51 -67.79
CA ARG A 210 -85.63 -1.64 -69.17
C ARG A 210 -86.78 -1.97 -70.12
N ASN A 211 -87.67 -2.88 -69.73
CA ASN A 211 -88.86 -3.23 -70.50
C ASN A 211 -89.85 -2.07 -70.56
N GLU A 212 -90.03 -1.35 -69.47
CA GLU A 212 -90.88 -0.16 -69.42
C GLU A 212 -90.37 0.94 -70.35
N VAL A 213 -89.05 1.21 -70.36
CA VAL A 213 -88.41 2.12 -71.31
C VAL A 213 -88.59 1.65 -72.75
N ALA A 214 -88.47 0.35 -73.02
CA ALA A 214 -88.72 -0.20 -74.36
C ALA A 214 -90.17 -0.01 -74.80
N ASN A 215 -91.13 -0.23 -73.90
CA ASN A 215 -92.55 0.01 -74.13
C ASN A 215 -92.86 1.49 -74.37
N LEU A 216 -92.28 2.39 -73.57
CA LEU A 216 -92.41 3.83 -73.75
C LEU A 216 -91.84 4.28 -75.10
N LYS A 217 -90.70 3.71 -75.52
CA LYS A 217 -90.15 3.94 -76.87
C LYS A 217 -91.08 3.44 -77.97
N ALA A 218 -91.69 2.26 -77.79
CA ALA A 218 -92.66 1.73 -78.76
C ALA A 218 -93.91 2.60 -78.86
N LYS A 219 -94.48 3.03 -77.73
CA LYS A 219 -95.60 3.99 -77.68
C LYS A 219 -95.22 5.33 -78.30
N GLY A 220 -94.03 5.83 -78.03
CA GLY A 220 -93.50 7.05 -78.66
C GLY A 220 -93.38 6.89 -80.17
N ALA A 221 -92.92 5.73 -80.67
CA ALA A 221 -92.85 5.44 -82.09
C ALA A 221 -94.24 5.29 -82.75
N GLU A 222 -95.19 4.69 -82.04
CA GLU A 222 -96.58 4.60 -82.49
C GLU A 222 -97.23 5.98 -82.56
N MET A 223 -97.06 6.80 -81.52
CA MET A 223 -97.53 8.18 -81.51
C MET A 223 -96.87 9.01 -82.61
N ALA A 224 -95.57 8.82 -82.86
CA ALA A 224 -94.89 9.43 -84.00
C ALA A 224 -95.50 8.97 -85.34
N ARG A 225 -95.83 7.68 -85.50
CA ARG A 225 -96.55 7.18 -86.69
C ARG A 225 -97.94 7.80 -86.83
N LEU A 226 -98.70 7.91 -85.75
CA LEU A 226 -100.01 8.58 -85.75
C LEU A 226 -99.87 10.07 -86.10
N MET A 227 -98.87 10.77 -85.58
CA MET A 227 -98.60 12.16 -85.97
C MET A 227 -98.18 12.27 -87.43
N ILE A 228 -97.36 11.35 -87.95
CA ILE A 228 -96.99 11.32 -89.38
C ILE A 228 -98.22 11.04 -90.25
N ASN A 229 -99.09 10.11 -89.86
CA ASN A 229 -100.32 9.81 -90.58
C ASN A 229 -101.32 10.97 -90.49
N GLY A 230 -101.47 11.57 -89.31
CA GLY A 230 -102.27 12.77 -89.09
C GLY A 230 -101.74 13.95 -89.89
N ALA A 231 -100.42 14.13 -89.98
CA ALA A 231 -99.79 15.13 -90.83
C ALA A 231 -100.05 14.85 -92.32
N LYS A 232 -99.98 13.59 -92.76
CA LYS A 232 -100.34 13.18 -94.13
C LYS A 232 -101.83 13.34 -94.44
N GLU A 233 -102.70 13.14 -93.46
CA GLU A 233 -104.14 13.40 -93.57
C GLU A 233 -104.42 14.90 -93.60
N TRP A 234 -103.70 15.70 -92.81
CA TRP A 234 -103.70 17.16 -92.90
C TRP A 234 -103.21 17.63 -94.27
N GLU A 235 -102.14 17.04 -94.79
CA GLU A 235 -101.61 17.31 -96.13
C GLU A 235 -102.63 16.94 -97.22
N LYS A 236 -103.41 15.86 -97.04
CA LYS A 236 -104.55 15.53 -97.92
C LYS A 236 -105.75 16.46 -97.77
N ALA A 237 -106.06 16.92 -96.55
CA ALA A 237 -107.17 17.83 -96.27
C ALA A 237 -106.89 19.27 -96.73
N VAL A 238 -105.61 19.65 -96.80
CA VAL A 238 -105.15 20.98 -97.25
C VAL A 238 -104.68 20.96 -98.70
N GLY A 239 -104.39 19.79 -99.27
CA GLY A 239 -104.02 19.58 -100.69
C GLY A 239 -105.14 19.81 -101.71
N GLY A 240 -106.27 20.40 -101.31
CA GLY A 240 -107.31 20.94 -102.19
C GLY A 240 -107.21 22.45 -102.46
N MET A 241 -106.19 23.14 -101.93
CA MET A 241 -105.92 24.55 -102.22
C MET A 241 -104.55 24.71 -102.88
N ASP A 242 -104.62 25.01 -104.17
CA ASP A 242 -103.54 25.26 -105.11
C ASP A 242 -102.81 26.60 -104.82
N TYR A 243 -101.46 26.55 -104.90
CA TYR A 243 -100.47 27.65 -104.96
C TYR A 243 -100.29 28.51 -103.69
N VAL A 244 -99.08 28.78 -103.19
CA VAL A 244 -97.90 29.36 -103.87
C VAL A 244 -96.61 28.84 -103.24
N GLY A 245 -95.63 28.50 -104.08
CA GLY A 245 -94.34 27.99 -103.65
C GLY A 245 -93.41 29.02 -102.99
N MET A 246 -92.48 28.50 -102.20
CA MET A 246 -91.08 28.93 -102.15
C MET A 246 -90.22 27.70 -101.84
N ASN A 247 -89.35 27.39 -102.79
CA ASN A 247 -88.30 26.36 -102.74
C ASN A 247 -87.01 27.02 -102.18
N PRO A 248 -85.87 26.31 -101.99
CA PRO A 248 -85.27 26.12 -100.68
C PRO A 248 -83.80 26.57 -100.63
N GLU A 249 -83.26 26.91 -99.45
CA GLU A 249 -81.79 26.89 -99.29
C GLU A 249 -81.39 26.30 -97.93
N HIS A 250 -80.87 25.07 -98.03
CA HIS A 250 -79.96 24.42 -97.08
C HIS A 250 -78.58 25.11 -97.17
N PRO A 251 -77.76 25.12 -96.10
CA PRO A 251 -76.80 24.02 -95.98
C PRO A 251 -76.44 23.59 -94.54
N ASP A 252 -76.08 22.31 -94.46
CA ASP A 252 -75.02 21.70 -93.64
C ASP A 252 -75.05 21.82 -92.11
N ALA A 253 -75.81 20.90 -91.52
CA ALA A 253 -75.54 20.34 -90.20
C ALA A 253 -74.34 19.37 -90.29
N LYS A 254 -73.16 19.82 -89.83
CA LYS A 254 -72.02 18.95 -89.53
C LYS A 254 -71.91 18.70 -88.02
N GLY A 255 -71.95 17.41 -87.68
CA GLY A 255 -71.07 16.83 -86.66
C GLY A 255 -71.43 17.09 -85.19
N TYR A 256 -72.25 16.21 -84.62
CA TYR A 256 -72.19 15.88 -83.20
C TYR A 256 -71.04 14.87 -82.99
N SER A 257 -70.01 15.26 -82.23
CA SER A 257 -69.06 14.34 -81.60
C SER A 257 -68.92 14.70 -80.11
N PRO A 258 -68.79 13.71 -79.21
CA PRO A 258 -68.86 13.89 -77.77
C PRO A 258 -67.49 14.21 -77.17
N SER A 259 -67.40 15.15 -76.23
CA SER A 259 -66.21 15.34 -75.40
C SER A 259 -66.59 15.50 -73.93
N THR A 260 -66.29 14.45 -73.16
CA THR A 260 -65.62 14.51 -71.86
C THR A 260 -65.94 15.70 -70.96
N GLY A 261 -66.89 15.49 -70.05
CA GLY A 261 -66.97 16.26 -68.81
C GLY A 261 -65.90 15.83 -67.83
N GLU A 262 -64.71 16.42 -67.92
CA GLU A 262 -63.78 16.52 -66.79
C GLU A 262 -64.36 17.49 -65.76
N SER A 263 -64.76 16.96 -64.61
CA SER A 263 -65.22 17.75 -63.47
C SER A 263 -64.14 17.81 -62.39
N MET A 264 -63.55 19.00 -62.26
CA MET A 264 -63.19 19.66 -60.99
C MET A 264 -62.26 18.90 -60.02
N ARG A 265 -60.95 18.93 -60.28
CA ARG A 265 -59.95 19.00 -59.19
C ARG A 265 -59.72 20.47 -58.81
N GLY A 266 -60.59 20.96 -57.93
CA GLY A 266 -60.44 22.23 -57.23
C GLY A 266 -59.52 22.11 -56.02
N LEU A 267 -58.51 22.98 -56.01
CA LEU A 267 -57.57 23.29 -54.94
C LEU A 267 -58.25 23.58 -53.59
N LEU A 268 -57.69 23.08 -52.50
CA LEU A 268 -57.82 23.71 -51.18
C LEU A 268 -56.49 23.64 -50.41
N SER A 269 -55.76 24.75 -50.50
CA SER A 269 -54.68 25.13 -49.59
C SER A 269 -55.26 25.75 -48.31
N LYS A 270 -54.79 25.32 -47.13
CA LYS A 270 -54.78 26.05 -45.83
C LYS A 270 -53.96 25.19 -44.85
N ARG A 271 -52.73 25.51 -44.41
CA ARG A 271 -52.20 26.69 -43.69
C ARG A 271 -52.78 26.86 -42.28
N ARG A 272 -52.00 26.48 -41.25
CA ARG A 272 -51.70 27.16 -39.94
C ARG A 272 -51.25 26.11 -38.92
N ARG A 273 -50.02 26.18 -38.40
CA ARG A 273 -49.43 27.04 -37.34
C ARG A 273 -49.53 26.43 -35.94
N GLY A 274 -48.39 26.45 -35.27
CA GLY A 274 -48.22 26.54 -33.82
C GLY A 274 -47.55 25.30 -33.24
N SER A 275 -46.63 25.36 -32.28
CA SER A 275 -45.87 26.44 -31.65
C SER A 275 -45.14 25.78 -30.46
N LEU A 276 -43.92 26.23 -30.14
CA LEU A 276 -43.23 26.11 -28.83
C LEU A 276 -42.98 24.67 -28.32
N VAL A 277 -41.81 24.33 -27.82
CA VAL A 277 -41.30 24.81 -26.52
C VAL A 277 -39.77 24.82 -26.54
N GLU A 278 -39.24 25.95 -26.08
CA GLU A 278 -37.87 26.19 -25.64
C GLU A 278 -37.54 25.32 -24.42
N ASN A 279 -36.29 24.86 -24.30
CA ASN A 279 -35.66 24.79 -22.99
C ASN A 279 -34.17 25.11 -23.11
N HIS A 280 -33.84 26.30 -22.61
CA HIS A 280 -32.53 26.69 -22.11
C HIS A 280 -32.15 25.86 -20.89
N ILE A 281 -30.91 25.36 -20.82
CA ILE A 281 -30.07 25.30 -19.61
C ILE A 281 -28.63 25.51 -20.11
N LEU A 282 -28.14 26.75 -20.10
CA LEU A 282 -27.28 27.35 -19.07
C LEU A 282 -25.92 26.66 -18.88
N ASP A 283 -24.97 27.30 -19.56
CA ASP A 283 -23.58 27.54 -19.22
C ASP A 283 -23.24 27.50 -17.72
N MET A 284 -22.18 26.77 -17.37
CA MET A 284 -21.27 27.12 -16.26
C MET A 284 -19.86 26.64 -16.62
N GLN A 285 -19.07 27.59 -17.11
CA GLN A 285 -17.61 27.63 -16.95
C GLN A 285 -17.21 27.33 -15.50
N LEU A 286 -16.11 26.60 -15.32
CA LEU A 286 -15.13 26.82 -14.23
C LEU A 286 -13.90 25.93 -14.51
N GLN A 287 -12.87 26.53 -15.09
CA GLN A 287 -11.47 26.27 -14.75
C GLN A 287 -10.91 27.59 -14.19
N PRO A 288 -9.67 27.63 -13.69
CA PRO A 288 -8.97 26.79 -12.72
C PRO A 288 -8.47 27.66 -11.54
N GLU A 289 -8.20 27.14 -10.35
CA GLU A 289 -7.21 27.77 -9.45
C GLU A 289 -6.69 26.82 -8.36
N GLU A 290 -5.48 27.15 -7.95
CA GLU A 290 -4.49 26.40 -7.22
C GLU A 290 -4.86 26.11 -5.75
N THR A 291 -4.31 25.03 -5.19
CA THR A 291 -3.63 25.12 -3.88
C THR A 291 -2.54 24.07 -3.77
N GLY A 292 -1.33 24.55 -3.52
CA GLY A 292 -0.14 23.76 -3.30
C GLY A 292 -0.06 23.05 -1.94
N PRO A 293 1.16 22.65 -1.52
CA PRO A 293 1.42 21.50 -0.67
C PRO A 293 1.40 21.84 0.82
N GLY A 294 0.98 20.89 1.65
CA GLY A 294 1.32 20.94 3.07
C GLY A 294 0.45 20.09 3.98
N LYS A 295 1.01 18.97 4.45
CA LYS A 295 0.99 18.65 5.89
C LYS A 295 2.01 17.56 6.26
N ARG A 296 3.10 18.05 6.84
CA ARG A 296 3.65 17.67 8.15
C ARG A 296 4.25 16.27 8.31
N ARG A 297 5.59 16.29 8.28
CA ARG A 297 6.47 15.59 9.25
C ARG A 297 5.81 15.54 10.64
N ARG A 298 5.74 14.34 11.23
CA ARG A 298 5.84 14.15 12.68
C ARG A 298 7.00 13.21 12.95
N THR A 299 8.09 13.83 13.38
CA THR A 299 9.24 13.21 14.02
C THR A 299 8.88 12.76 15.44
N ALA A 300 9.40 11.58 15.81
CA ALA A 300 9.90 11.18 17.14
C ALA A 300 9.01 11.38 18.38
N ARG A 301 8.60 10.26 19.02
CA ARG A 301 8.72 10.06 20.47
C ARG A 301 8.43 8.59 20.88
N SER A 302 9.50 7.82 21.01
CA SER A 302 9.73 6.86 22.11
C SER A 302 10.97 7.41 22.85
N PRO A 303 11.14 7.29 24.19
CA PRO A 303 10.73 6.20 25.07
C PRO A 303 10.12 6.63 26.43
N SER A 304 9.51 5.70 27.15
CA SER A 304 9.21 5.85 28.57
C SER A 304 9.41 4.51 29.29
N LEU A 305 10.59 4.38 29.88
CA LEU A 305 10.91 3.46 30.97
C LEU A 305 9.96 3.65 32.17
N LYS A 306 9.26 2.59 32.56
CA LYS A 306 8.90 2.25 33.94
C LYS A 306 8.92 0.71 33.96
N GLY A 307 9.71 0.00 34.75
CA GLY A 307 10.21 0.32 36.09
C GLY A 307 9.23 -0.21 37.12
N ARG A 308 9.18 -1.54 37.29
CA ARG A 308 9.02 -2.28 38.55
C ARG A 308 9.40 -3.72 38.32
#